data_AF-A0A354P785-F1
#
_entry.id   AF-A0A354P785-F1
#
_cell.length_a   1.000
_cell.length_b   1.000
_cell.length_c   1.000
_cell.angle_alpha   90.00
_cell.angle_beta   90.00
_cell.angle_gamma   90.00
#
_symmetry.space_group_name_H-M   'P 1'
#
loop_
_entity.id
_entity.type
_entity.pdbx_description
1 polymer ?
#
loop_
_entity_poly.entity_id
_entity_poly.type
_entity_poly.pdbx_seq_one_letter_code
_entity_poly.pdbx_strand_id
1 'polypeptide(L)'
;MMGDQPKSTFQEMLGGEVSFDQVTRSTGIAVATNDIFVSLPSIEGQGYVVYRMTHDRTEPKLVVDNLSGCCGQLDIQSDGTHLIVAENSAFKVRYLDREGTDVRRFGERSSSVFGGSA
;
A
#
# COMPACT_ATOMS: atom_id res chain seq x y z
N MET A 1 -29.42 -32.19 -7.89
CA MET A 1 -28.61 -31.57 -8.97
C MET A 1 -28.34 -30.13 -8.55
N MET A 2 -27.26 -29.90 -7.80
CA MET A 2 -26.80 -28.53 -7.50
C MET A 2 -25.88 -28.13 -8.66
N GLY A 3 -26.28 -27.09 -9.40
CA GLY A 3 -25.49 -26.56 -10.50
C GLY A 3 -24.20 -25.94 -9.99
N ASP A 4 -23.11 -26.28 -10.67
CA ASP A 4 -21.80 -25.65 -10.51
C ASP A 4 -21.96 -24.14 -10.76
N GLN A 5 -21.75 -23.34 -9.72
CA GLN A 5 -21.73 -21.88 -9.85
C GLN A 5 -20.41 -21.52 -10.55
N PRO A 6 -20.42 -20.70 -11.61
CA PRO A 6 -19.18 -20.31 -12.26
C PRO A 6 -18.32 -19.54 -11.27
N LYS A 7 -17.09 -20.03 -11.03
CA LYS A 7 -16.07 -19.31 -10.26
C LYS A 7 -15.99 -17.89 -10.81
N SER A 8 -16.15 -16.88 -9.95
CA SER A 8 -16.22 -15.50 -10.40
C SER A 8 -14.89 -15.14 -11.09
N THR A 9 -14.99 -14.45 -12.21
CA THR A 9 -13.87 -13.99 -13.07
C THR A 9 -12.73 -13.34 -12.28
N PHE A 10 -13.02 -12.82 -11.09
CA PHE A 10 -12.04 -12.27 -10.15
C PHE A 10 -11.08 -13.31 -9.56
N GLN A 11 -11.52 -14.53 -9.26
CA GLN A 11 -10.63 -15.59 -8.73
C GLN A 11 -9.61 -16.04 -9.78
N GLU A 12 -10.00 -16.05 -11.06
CA GLU A 12 -9.10 -16.36 -12.17
C GLU A 12 -8.13 -15.21 -12.46
N MET A 13 -8.60 -13.94 -12.38
CA MET A 13 -7.75 -12.76 -12.57
C MET A 13 -6.70 -12.58 -11.47
N LEU A 14 -6.95 -13.07 -10.25
CA LEU A 14 -6.09 -12.86 -9.09
C LEU A 14 -5.08 -13.99 -8.85
N GLY A 15 -5.08 -15.07 -9.65
CA GLY A 15 -3.99 -16.05 -9.68
C GLY A 15 -3.57 -16.63 -8.34
N GLY A 16 -4.36 -17.55 -7.78
CA GLY A 16 -4.07 -18.27 -6.52
C GLY A 16 -5.18 -18.13 -5.50
N GLU A 17 -5.01 -18.71 -4.29
CA GLU A 17 -5.89 -18.46 -3.14
C GLU A 17 -5.68 -17.03 -2.61
N VAL A 18 -6.00 -16.02 -3.43
CA VAL A 18 -6.07 -14.64 -2.97
C VAL A 18 -7.32 -14.53 -2.12
N SER A 19 -7.12 -14.32 -0.81
CA SER A 19 -8.24 -14.12 0.09
C SER A 19 -9.01 -12.88 -0.35
N PHE A 20 -10.31 -13.04 -0.62
CA PHE A 20 -11.20 -11.93 -0.89
C PHE A 20 -11.13 -10.86 0.20
N ASP A 21 -10.90 -11.25 1.46
CA ASP A 21 -10.76 -10.32 2.58
C ASP A 21 -9.49 -9.46 2.47
N GLN A 22 -8.43 -9.95 1.82
CA GLN A 22 -7.20 -9.18 1.61
C GLN A 22 -7.37 -8.10 0.52
N VAL A 23 -8.08 -8.42 -0.57
CA VAL A 23 -8.29 -7.47 -1.69
C VAL A 23 -9.44 -6.49 -1.48
N THR A 24 -10.37 -6.78 -0.57
CA THR A 24 -11.56 -5.93 -0.35
C THR A 24 -11.34 -4.82 0.68
N ARG A 25 -10.20 -4.80 1.37
CA ARG A 25 -9.94 -3.82 2.44
C ARG A 25 -8.85 -2.84 2.04
N SER A 26 -9.22 -1.56 1.93
CA SER A 26 -8.23 -0.48 1.97
C SER A 26 -7.72 -0.27 3.39
N THR A 27 -6.42 -0.03 3.51
CA THR A 27 -5.76 0.28 4.78
C THR A 27 -5.59 1.77 5.04
N GLY A 28 -5.85 2.61 4.05
CA GLY A 28 -5.64 4.05 4.14
C GLY A 28 -5.92 4.74 2.82
N ILE A 29 -6.50 5.94 2.90
CA ILE A 29 -6.83 6.82 1.78
C ILE A 29 -6.27 8.21 2.10
N ALA A 30 -5.55 8.80 1.15
CA ALA A 30 -5.04 10.16 1.26
C ALA A 30 -5.46 10.96 0.02
N VAL A 31 -5.86 12.22 0.21
CA VAL A 31 -6.29 13.11 -0.87
C VAL A 31 -5.27 14.23 -1.05
N ALA A 32 -4.70 14.30 -2.23
CA ALA A 32 -3.86 15.40 -2.69
C ALA A 32 -4.66 16.34 -3.61
N THR A 33 -4.04 17.44 -4.04
CA THR A 33 -4.70 18.49 -4.85
C THR A 33 -5.38 17.92 -6.09
N ASN A 34 -4.70 17.01 -6.80
CA ASN A 34 -5.20 16.46 -8.06
C ASN A 34 -5.61 14.98 -7.96
N ASP A 35 -5.30 14.33 -6.83
CA ASP A 35 -5.25 12.87 -6.77
C ASP A 35 -5.83 12.30 -5.49
N ILE A 36 -6.33 11.08 -5.62
CA ILE A 36 -6.68 10.20 -4.51
C ILE A 36 -5.68 9.05 -4.50
N PHE A 37 -5.01 8.86 -3.38
CA PHE A 37 -4.14 7.71 -3.12
C PHE A 37 -4.87 6.70 -2.24
N VAL A 38 -4.78 5.42 -2.60
CA VAL A 38 -5.43 4.33 -1.89
C VAL A 38 -4.38 3.25 -1.62
N SER A 39 -4.14 2.96 -0.34
CA SER A 39 -3.31 1.83 0.07
C SER A 39 -4.14 0.55 0.17
N LEU A 40 -3.59 -0.54 -0.36
CA LEU A 40 -4.17 -1.87 -0.37
C LEU A 40 -3.11 -2.90 0.04
N PRO A 41 -3.49 -4.02 0.67
CA PRO A 41 -2.60 -5.18 0.75
C PRO A 41 -2.14 -5.61 -0.64
N SER A 42 -0.88 -6.02 -0.76
CA SER A 42 -0.38 -6.58 -2.01
C SER A 42 -1.11 -7.90 -2.31
N ILE A 43 -1.54 -8.06 -3.57
CA ILE A 43 -2.12 -9.32 -4.07
C ILE A 43 -1.01 -10.37 -4.22
N GLU A 44 0.18 -9.91 -4.60
CA GLU A 44 1.36 -10.74 -4.78
C GLU A 44 2.29 -10.59 -3.58
N GLY A 45 2.56 -11.70 -2.89
CA GLY A 45 3.51 -11.74 -1.77
C GLY A 45 3.00 -11.05 -0.50
N GLN A 46 3.89 -10.34 0.18
CA GLN A 46 3.62 -9.66 1.45
C GLN A 46 3.80 -8.15 1.30
N GLY A 47 3.12 -7.39 2.16
CA GLY A 47 3.23 -5.94 2.21
C GLY A 47 2.04 -5.25 1.56
N TYR A 48 2.27 -4.02 1.10
CA TYR A 48 1.23 -3.13 0.61
C TYR A 48 1.65 -2.46 -0.69
N VAL A 49 0.64 -1.98 -1.39
CA VAL A 49 0.75 -1.18 -2.60
C VAL A 49 -0.07 0.09 -2.44
N VAL A 50 0.30 1.13 -3.18
CA VAL A 50 -0.50 2.36 -3.29
C VAL A 50 -0.87 2.60 -4.75
N TYR A 51 -2.17 2.71 -4.97
CA TYR A 51 -2.73 3.18 -6.23
C TYR A 51 -3.07 4.67 -6.13
N ARG A 52 -2.98 5.35 -7.26
CA ARG A 52 -3.41 6.72 -7.47
C ARG A 52 -4.53 6.75 -8.50
N MET A 53 -5.50 7.65 -8.33
CA MET A 53 -6.49 7.99 -9.34
C MET A 53 -6.82 9.50 -9.26
N THR A 54 -7.49 10.03 -10.26
CA THR A 54 -8.02 11.41 -10.22
C THR A 54 -9.22 11.51 -9.26
N HIS A 55 -9.67 12.73 -8.97
CA HIS A 55 -10.86 12.97 -8.15
C HIS A 55 -12.16 12.48 -8.82
N ASP A 56 -12.16 12.36 -10.15
CA ASP A 56 -13.26 11.77 -10.92
C ASP A 56 -13.20 10.23 -10.94
N ARG A 57 -12.25 9.63 -10.20
CA ARG A 57 -12.02 8.17 -10.11
C ARG A 57 -11.60 7.55 -11.44
N THR A 58 -10.88 8.32 -12.25
CA THR A 58 -10.31 7.89 -13.53
C THR A 58 -8.80 7.71 -13.42
N GLU A 59 -8.20 7.10 -14.45
CA GLU A 59 -6.75 6.91 -14.56
C GLU A 59 -6.11 6.19 -13.35
N PRO A 60 -6.63 5.04 -12.91
CA PRO A 60 -6.03 4.29 -11.82
C PRO A 60 -4.62 3.82 -12.22
N LYS A 61 -3.64 4.11 -11.37
CA LYS A 61 -2.23 3.78 -11.60
C LYS A 61 -1.59 3.26 -10.31
N LEU A 62 -0.92 2.12 -10.39
CA LEU A 62 -0.01 1.67 -9.33
C LEU A 62 1.20 2.62 -9.29
N VAL A 63 1.43 3.28 -8.16
CA VAL A 63 2.52 4.26 -8.00
C VAL A 63 3.62 3.77 -7.08
N VAL A 64 3.30 2.90 -6.11
CA VAL A 64 4.28 2.36 -5.18
C VAL A 64 3.91 0.94 -4.80
N ASP A 65 4.90 0.06 -4.71
CA ASP A 65 4.75 -1.32 -4.25
C ASP A 65 5.77 -1.66 -3.15
N ASN A 66 5.72 -2.92 -2.69
CA ASN A 66 6.65 -3.49 -1.73
C ASN A 66 6.79 -2.66 -0.42
N LEU A 67 5.67 -2.08 0.04
CA LEU A 67 5.62 -1.24 1.23
C LEU A 67 5.49 -2.07 2.51
N SER A 68 6.24 -1.67 3.53
CA SER A 68 6.33 -2.39 4.81
C SER A 68 5.44 -1.78 5.90
N GLY A 69 4.18 -2.21 5.97
CA GLY A 69 3.23 -1.84 7.04
C GLY A 69 3.41 -2.65 8.34
N CYS A 70 2.49 -2.49 9.30
CA CYS A 70 2.49 -3.21 10.58
C CYS A 70 1.06 -3.62 10.97
N CYS A 71 0.89 -4.80 11.55
CA CYS A 71 -0.41 -5.29 12.08
C CYS A 71 -1.58 -5.23 11.08
N GLY A 72 -1.35 -5.53 9.80
CA GLY A 72 -2.42 -5.51 8.80
C GLY A 72 -2.83 -4.10 8.35
N GLN A 73 -2.03 -3.07 8.65
CA GLN A 73 -2.27 -1.69 8.26
C GLN A 73 -1.02 -1.05 7.62
N LEU A 74 -1.26 -0.11 6.71
CA LEU A 74 -0.29 0.85 6.21
C LEU A 74 -0.94 2.23 6.27
N ASP A 75 -0.33 3.16 7.00
CA ASP A 75 -0.82 4.52 7.09
C ASP A 75 -0.22 5.39 5.97
N ILE A 76 -1.08 6.16 5.33
CA ILE A 76 -0.72 7.12 4.29
C ILE A 76 -1.42 8.46 4.53
N GLN A 77 -0.72 9.54 4.22
CA GLN A 77 -1.23 10.91 4.30
C GLN A 77 -0.79 11.71 3.08
N SER A 78 -1.35 12.91 2.91
CA SER A 78 -0.86 13.86 1.91
C SER A 78 -0.82 15.27 2.48
N ASP A 79 0.17 16.05 2.05
CA ASP A 79 0.25 17.50 2.30
C ASP A 79 -0.41 18.33 1.17
N GLY A 80 -1.09 17.68 0.23
CA GLY A 80 -1.67 18.28 -0.97
C GLY A 80 -0.80 18.15 -2.23
N THR A 81 0.51 17.90 -2.11
CA THR A 81 1.43 17.74 -3.25
C THR A 81 2.17 16.41 -3.23
N HIS A 82 2.53 15.92 -2.05
CA HIS A 82 3.27 14.69 -1.83
C HIS A 82 2.40 13.63 -1.18
N LEU A 83 2.74 12.38 -1.46
CA LEU A 83 2.26 11.23 -0.71
C LEU A 83 3.23 10.95 0.44
N ILE A 84 2.73 10.84 1.66
CA ILE A 84 3.50 10.53 2.85
C ILE A 84 3.15 9.10 3.28
N VAL A 85 4.15 8.22 3.35
CA VAL A 85 3.95 6.80 3.68
C VAL A 85 4.73 6.44 4.93
N ALA A 86 4.04 5.86 5.92
CA ALA A 86 4.66 5.34 7.14
C ALA A 86 4.97 3.83 6.99
N GLU A 87 6.21 3.50 6.62
CA GLU A 87 6.68 2.12 6.54
C GLU A 87 7.18 1.65 7.92
N ASN A 88 6.24 1.41 8.84
CA ASN A 88 6.49 1.10 10.25
C ASN A 88 7.50 -0.05 10.45
N SER A 89 7.34 -1.15 9.71
CA SER A 89 8.25 -2.31 9.86
C SER A 89 9.65 -2.02 9.30
N ALA A 90 9.78 -1.01 8.44
CA ALA A 90 11.06 -0.53 7.92
C ALA A 90 11.63 0.67 8.71
N PHE A 91 10.94 1.11 9.78
CA PHE A 91 11.37 2.22 10.65
C PHE A 91 11.62 3.52 9.90
N LYS A 92 10.85 3.79 8.84
CA LYS A 92 11.01 4.98 8.01
C LYS A 92 9.68 5.57 7.57
N VAL A 93 9.69 6.88 7.33
CA VAL A 93 8.63 7.63 6.66
C VAL A 93 9.18 8.15 5.34
N ARG A 94 8.41 7.98 4.27
CA ARG A 94 8.78 8.44 2.91
C ARG A 94 7.84 9.55 2.46
N TYR A 95 8.42 10.57 1.85
CA TYR A 95 7.74 11.62 1.10
C TYR A 95 7.97 11.31 -0.37
N LEU A 96 6.88 11.03 -1.06
CA LEU A 96 6.89 10.60 -2.44
C LEU A 96 6.24 11.68 -3.30
N ASP A 97 6.75 11.84 -4.51
CA ASP A 97 6.06 12.63 -5.53
C ASP A 97 4.78 11.91 -5.98
N ARG A 98 4.06 12.55 -6.90
CA ARG A 98 2.80 12.03 -7.43
C ARG A 98 2.99 10.71 -8.22
N GLU A 99 4.20 10.40 -8.67
CA GLU A 99 4.58 9.17 -9.39
C GLU A 99 5.02 8.04 -8.45
N GLY A 100 5.20 8.32 -7.15
CA GLY A 100 5.73 7.36 -6.18
C GLY A 100 7.26 7.39 -6.03
N THR A 101 7.94 8.36 -6.63
CA THR A 101 9.40 8.55 -6.50
C THR A 101 9.72 9.21 -5.16
N ASP A 102 10.79 8.75 -4.49
CA ASP A 102 11.26 9.38 -3.27
C ASP A 102 11.74 10.83 -3.48
N VAL A 103 11.08 11.77 -2.81
CA VAL A 103 11.53 13.16 -2.66
C VAL A 103 12.37 13.31 -1.40
N ARG A 104 11.91 12.70 -0.30
CA ARG A 104 12.62 12.73 1.00
C ARG A 104 12.25 11.48 1.81
N ARG A 105 13.15 11.08 2.71
CA ARG A 105 12.88 10.04 3.71
C ARG A 105 13.38 10.48 5.08
N PHE A 106 12.72 9.98 6.12
CA PHE A 106 13.10 10.19 7.51
C PHE A 106 13.03 8.86 8.27
N GLY A 107 13.96 8.62 9.19
CA GLY A 107 14.03 7.40 9.98
C GLY A 107 14.79 6.26 9.28
N GLU A 108 15.36 5.41 10.11
CA GLU A 108 16.03 4.18 9.71
C GLU A 108 15.98 3.19 10.88
N ARG A 109 16.11 1.90 10.57
CA ARG A 109 16.23 0.88 11.61
C ARG A 109 17.60 1.04 12.29
N SER A 110 17.61 1.17 13.61
CA SER A 110 18.87 1.12 14.36
C SER A 110 19.54 -0.23 14.14
N SER A 111 20.82 -0.22 13.78
CA SER A 111 21.66 -1.42 13.66
C SER A 111 22.15 -1.94 15.01
N SER A 112 21.97 -1.18 16.09
CA SER A 112 22.35 -1.61 17.43
C SER A 112 21.41 -2.71 17.91
N VAL A 113 21.91 -3.94 17.90
CA VAL A 113 21.32 -5.04 18.67
C VAL A 113 21.21 -4.55 20.12
N PHE A 114 19.99 -4.50 20.67
CA PHE A 114 19.79 -4.27 22.10
C PHE A 114 20.60 -5.33 22.86
N GLY A 115 21.70 -4.95 23.51
CA GLY A 115 22.55 -5.87 24.28
C GLY A 115 24.08 -5.67 24.25
N GLY A 116 24.61 -4.55 23.77
CA GLY A 116 26.04 -4.25 23.92
C GLY A 116 26.32 -3.45 25.18
N SER A 117 26.81 -4.10 26.23
CA SER A 117 27.33 -3.47 27.45
C SER A 117 28.49 -2.52 27.13
N ALA A 118 28.42 -1.29 27.65
CA ALA A 118 29.59 -0.46 27.92
C ALA A 118 29.91 -0.55 29.43
#